data_AF-A0A425WIJ2-F1
#
_entry.id   AF-A0A425WIJ2-F1
#
_cell.length_a   1.000
_cell.length_b   1.000
_cell.length_c   1.000
_cell.angle_alpha   90.00
_cell.angle_beta   90.00
_cell.angle_gamma   90.00
#
_symmetry.space_group_name_H-M   'P 1'
#
loop_
_entity.id
_entity.type
_entity.pdbx_description
1 polymer ?
#
loop_
_entity_poly.entity_id
_entity_poly.type
_entity_poly.pdbx_seq_one_letter_code
_entity_poly.pdbx_strand_id
1 'polypeptide(L)'
;MRGCDREGRSVFIPCGRRKPSRARAWKAYGSHIVEGSTLSHDKERSYSVLVERLSWESVEYDAGEISRMPDRDNLLRSVNHLYFLLETFLNSHSGFDRHDLPGWLELFHAMMDGPADKIEKAAMVLGCAMRVPKTLSDREFFGIKPSSKGWRFRSICTLRKG
;
A
#
# COMPACT_ATOMS: atom_id res chain seq x y z
N MET A 1 -0.60 4.15 -5.28
CA MET A 1 0.62 4.08 -6.08
C MET A 1 1.54 3.18 -5.34
N ARG A 2 2.23 2.38 -6.11
CA ARG A 2 3.35 1.57 -5.68
C ARG A 2 4.49 2.14 -6.50
N GLY A 3 5.31 2.95 -5.85
CA GLY A 3 6.45 3.62 -6.47
C GLY A 3 7.70 3.26 -5.71
N CYS A 4 8.83 3.28 -6.39
CA CYS A 4 10.14 3.14 -5.80
C CYS A 4 11.03 4.21 -6.41
N ASP A 5 11.82 4.91 -5.58
CA ASP A 5 12.82 5.84 -6.07
C ASP A 5 14.14 5.12 -6.41
N ARG A 6 15.14 5.87 -6.88
CA ARG A 6 16.46 5.31 -7.24
C ARG A 6 17.25 4.80 -6.04
N GLU A 7 16.92 5.25 -4.83
CA GLU A 7 17.55 4.82 -3.59
C GLU A 7 16.86 3.60 -2.97
N GLY A 8 15.79 3.11 -3.61
CA GLY A 8 15.04 1.94 -3.16
C GLY A 8 13.91 2.26 -2.19
N ARG A 9 13.67 3.53 -1.86
CA ARG A 9 12.57 3.92 -0.97
C ARG A 9 11.25 3.76 -1.69
N SER A 10 10.29 3.16 -1.03
CA SER A 10 9.02 2.83 -1.64
C SER A 10 7.85 3.61 -1.03
N VAL A 11 6.83 3.82 -1.86
CA VAL A 11 5.61 4.52 -1.45
C VAL A 11 4.40 3.66 -1.78
N PHE A 12 3.52 3.48 -0.78
CA PHE A 12 2.30 2.67 -0.89
C PHE A 12 1.08 3.51 -0.55
N ILE A 13 0.31 3.89 -1.59
CA ILE A 13 -0.86 4.75 -1.44
C ILE A 13 -2.11 4.07 -2.01
N PRO A 14 -3.24 4.02 -1.28
CA PRO A 14 -4.48 3.49 -1.81
C PRO A 14 -5.09 4.45 -2.85
N CYS A 15 -5.48 3.93 -4.02
CA CYS A 15 -6.08 4.70 -5.12
C CYS A 15 -7.57 4.36 -5.32
N GLY A 16 -8.29 4.29 -4.21
CA GLY A 16 -9.70 3.89 -4.19
C GLY A 16 -9.94 2.43 -4.59
N ARG A 17 -11.20 2.10 -4.86
CA ARG A 17 -11.64 0.76 -5.27
C ARG A 17 -11.69 0.69 -6.81
N ARG A 18 -11.24 -0.43 -7.38
CA ARG A 18 -11.15 -0.74 -8.83
C ARG A 18 -9.95 -0.06 -9.52
N LYS A 19 -9.85 -0.28 -10.84
CA LYS A 19 -8.88 0.34 -11.72
C LYS A 19 -8.87 1.86 -11.50
N PRO A 20 -7.70 2.51 -11.34
CA PRO A 20 -7.62 3.94 -11.13
C PRO A 20 -8.23 4.68 -12.33
N SER A 21 -8.74 5.88 -12.08
CA SER A 21 -9.04 6.85 -13.13
C SER A 21 -7.99 7.95 -13.08
N ARG A 22 -7.82 8.72 -14.16
CA ARG A 22 -6.92 9.89 -14.18
C ARG A 22 -7.13 10.80 -12.96
N ALA A 23 -8.36 11.19 -12.68
CA ALA A 23 -8.67 12.05 -11.52
C ALA A 23 -8.24 11.42 -10.18
N ARG A 24 -8.44 10.10 -10.00
CA ARG A 24 -8.03 9.39 -8.78
C ARG A 24 -6.51 9.25 -8.68
N ALA A 25 -5.84 8.94 -9.78
CA ALA A 25 -4.39 8.86 -9.84
C ALA A 25 -3.76 10.21 -9.46
N TRP A 26 -4.27 11.31 -10.03
CA TRP A 26 -3.79 12.65 -9.65
C TRP A 26 -4.00 12.94 -8.16
N LYS A 27 -5.23 12.73 -7.66
CA LYS A 27 -5.55 12.98 -6.25
C LYS A 27 -4.68 12.17 -5.29
N ALA A 28 -4.35 10.93 -5.65
CA ALA A 28 -3.59 10.05 -4.80
C ALA A 28 -2.08 10.31 -4.87
N TYR A 29 -1.54 10.78 -6.00
CA TYR A 29 -0.10 10.73 -6.26
C TYR A 29 0.55 12.10 -6.52
N GLY A 30 -0.22 13.10 -6.94
CA GLY A 30 0.32 14.38 -7.41
C GLY A 30 1.15 15.14 -6.38
N SER A 31 0.95 14.90 -5.09
CA SER A 31 1.72 15.53 -3.99
C SER A 31 2.91 14.71 -3.49
N HIS A 32 3.10 13.49 -3.98
CA HIS A 32 4.10 12.55 -3.45
C HIS A 32 5.33 12.42 -4.35
N ILE A 33 5.35 13.15 -5.46
CA ILE A 33 6.39 13.02 -6.48
C ILE A 33 6.83 14.42 -6.87
N VAL A 34 8.14 14.64 -6.88
CA VAL A 34 8.74 15.93 -7.20
C VAL A 34 8.60 16.21 -8.70
N GLU A 35 8.22 17.44 -9.06
CA GLU A 35 8.13 17.91 -10.44
C GLU A 35 9.49 17.75 -11.17
N GLY A 36 9.46 17.37 -12.46
CA GLY A 36 10.69 17.12 -13.24
C GLY A 36 11.40 15.78 -12.99
N SER A 37 10.83 14.88 -12.19
CA SER A 37 11.33 13.51 -12.02
C SER A 37 11.14 12.65 -13.28
N THR A 38 11.96 11.62 -13.49
CA THR A 38 11.70 10.59 -14.52
C THR A 38 10.73 9.54 -13.99
N LEU A 39 9.64 9.28 -14.71
CA LEU A 39 8.68 8.22 -14.34
C LEU A 39 8.76 7.05 -15.32
N SER A 40 9.15 5.89 -14.80
CA SER A 40 9.03 4.59 -15.50
C SER A 40 7.72 3.92 -15.11
N HIS A 41 6.85 3.65 -16.08
CA HIS A 41 5.54 3.03 -15.83
C HIS A 41 5.10 2.08 -16.94
N ASP A 42 4.09 1.26 -16.65
CA ASP A 42 3.41 0.45 -17.66
C ASP A 42 2.48 1.32 -18.53
N LYS A 43 1.93 0.78 -19.62
CA LYS A 43 1.00 1.49 -20.52
C LYS A 43 -0.37 1.82 -19.91
N GLU A 44 -0.49 1.88 -18.59
CA GLU A 44 -1.72 2.22 -17.89
C GLU A 44 -2.08 3.69 -18.11
N ARG A 45 -3.10 3.93 -18.96
CA ARG A 45 -3.56 5.27 -19.34
C ARG A 45 -3.93 6.16 -18.16
N SER A 46 -4.26 5.61 -17.01
CA SER A 46 -4.62 6.39 -15.82
C SER A 46 -3.48 7.27 -15.31
N TYR A 47 -2.21 6.93 -15.59
CA TYR A 47 -1.04 7.68 -15.15
C TYR A 47 -0.66 8.84 -16.08
N SER A 48 -1.24 8.93 -17.29
CA SER A 48 -1.00 10.02 -18.25
C SER A 48 -1.20 11.42 -17.64
N VAL A 49 -2.13 11.57 -16.70
CA VAL A 49 -2.35 12.84 -15.98
C VAL A 49 -1.14 13.28 -15.14
N LEU A 50 -0.33 12.33 -14.64
CA LEU A 50 0.87 12.64 -13.87
C LEU A 50 1.97 13.14 -14.83
N VAL A 51 2.16 12.43 -15.95
CA VAL A 51 3.13 12.81 -16.99
C VAL A 51 2.82 14.20 -17.54
N GLU A 52 1.56 14.47 -17.88
CA GLU A 52 1.11 15.75 -18.43
C GLU A 52 1.28 16.91 -17.45
N ARG A 53 0.95 16.71 -16.17
CA ARG A 53 0.91 17.80 -15.17
C ARG A 53 2.23 18.05 -14.47
N LEU A 54 3.13 17.07 -14.44
CA LEU A 54 4.42 17.16 -13.75
C LEU A 54 5.59 17.35 -14.74
N SER A 55 5.26 17.52 -16.03
CA SER A 55 6.20 17.81 -17.14
C SER A 55 7.38 16.83 -17.21
N TRP A 56 7.08 15.54 -17.14
CA TRP A 56 8.09 14.48 -17.03
C TRP A 56 8.59 13.95 -18.37
N GLU A 57 9.84 13.48 -18.37
CA GLU A 57 10.24 12.39 -19.25
C GLU A 57 9.57 11.09 -18.77
N SER A 58 8.63 10.57 -19.56
CA SER A 58 7.98 9.29 -19.31
C SER A 58 8.64 8.19 -20.12
N VAL A 59 9.04 7.11 -19.44
CA VAL A 59 9.45 5.87 -20.11
C VAL A 59 8.34 4.86 -19.93
N GLU A 60 7.58 4.65 -20.99
CA GLU A 60 6.53 3.64 -21.04
C GLU A 60 7.10 2.30 -21.45
N TYR A 61 6.69 1.25 -20.74
CA TYR A 61 7.10 -0.10 -21.08
C TYR A 61 5.90 -0.97 -21.46
N ASP A 62 6.06 -1.75 -22.53
CA ASP A 62 5.11 -2.79 -22.90
C ASP A 62 5.31 -4.05 -22.02
N ALA A 63 4.22 -4.62 -21.51
CA ALA A 63 4.30 -5.82 -20.67
C ALA A 63 4.92 -7.02 -21.42
N GLY A 64 4.64 -7.14 -22.73
CA GLY A 64 5.20 -8.18 -23.59
C GLY A 64 6.71 -8.01 -23.80
N GLU A 65 7.19 -6.77 -23.86
CA GLU A 65 8.62 -6.46 -23.96
C GLU A 65 9.34 -6.68 -22.63
N ILE A 66 8.79 -6.15 -21.52
CA ILE A 66 9.38 -6.31 -20.18
C ILE A 66 9.53 -7.77 -19.80
N SER A 67 8.53 -8.60 -20.08
CA SER A 67 8.57 -10.04 -19.74
C SER A 67 9.70 -10.80 -20.44
N ARG A 68 10.25 -10.25 -21.53
CA ARG A 68 11.34 -10.83 -22.31
C ARG A 68 12.70 -10.18 -22.03
N MET A 69 12.73 -9.08 -21.27
CA MET A 69 13.97 -8.39 -20.92
C MET A 69 14.74 -9.16 -19.84
N PRO A 70 16.08 -9.10 -19.85
CA PRO A 70 16.87 -9.57 -18.74
C PRO A 70 16.47 -8.86 -17.44
N ASP A 71 16.53 -9.65 -16.38
CA ASP A 71 16.17 -9.28 -15.02
C ASP A 71 16.92 -8.05 -14.48
N ARG A 72 18.09 -7.72 -15.04
CA ARG A 72 18.90 -6.54 -14.70
C ARG A 72 18.44 -5.26 -15.40
N ASP A 73 17.79 -5.40 -16.55
CA ASP A 73 17.40 -4.28 -17.42
C ASP A 73 15.93 -3.89 -17.18
N ASN A 74 15.17 -4.72 -16.47
CA ASN A 74 13.78 -4.48 -16.12
C ASN A 74 13.66 -3.43 -14.98
N LEU A 75 13.49 -2.16 -15.35
CA LEU A 75 13.29 -1.07 -14.39
C LEU A 75 12.03 -1.22 -13.54
N LEU A 76 11.01 -1.95 -14.00
CA LEU A 76 9.79 -2.21 -13.23
C LEU A 76 9.94 -3.38 -12.26
N ARG A 77 11.05 -4.11 -12.28
CA ARG A 77 11.27 -5.29 -11.43
C ARG A 77 11.17 -4.96 -9.96
N SER A 78 11.78 -3.87 -9.51
CA SER A 78 11.78 -3.46 -8.10
C SER A 78 10.35 -3.23 -7.62
N VAL A 79 9.55 -2.49 -8.39
CA VAL A 79 8.14 -2.21 -8.08
C VAL A 79 7.29 -3.48 -8.13
N ASN A 80 7.53 -4.36 -9.11
CA ASN A 80 6.82 -5.64 -9.22
C ASN A 80 7.15 -6.59 -8.07
N HIS A 81 8.41 -6.61 -7.61
CA HIS A 81 8.81 -7.41 -6.46
C HIS A 81 8.16 -6.89 -5.17
N LEU A 82 8.15 -5.57 -4.95
CA LEU A 82 7.42 -4.96 -3.83
C LEU A 82 5.91 -5.26 -3.89
N TYR A 83 5.32 -5.28 -5.09
CA TYR A 83 3.93 -5.68 -5.27
C TYR A 83 3.69 -7.12 -4.83
N PHE A 84 4.54 -8.04 -5.28
CA PHE A 84 4.46 -9.46 -4.88
C PHE A 84 4.58 -9.64 -3.36
N LEU A 85 5.51 -8.94 -2.72
CA LEU A 85 5.69 -8.98 -1.26
C LEU A 85 4.47 -8.41 -0.54
N LEU A 86 3.92 -7.29 -1.01
CA LEU A 86 2.71 -6.70 -0.42
C LEU A 86 1.51 -7.61 -0.57
N GLU A 87 1.32 -8.23 -1.74
CA GLU A 87 0.24 -9.19 -1.97
C GLU A 87 0.38 -10.42 -1.05
N THR A 88 1.58 -10.96 -0.93
CA THR A 88 1.89 -12.06 -0.01
C THR A 88 1.56 -11.66 1.43
N PHE A 89 2.03 -10.50 1.87
CA PHE A 89 1.76 -9.96 3.20
C PHE A 89 0.26 -9.83 3.48
N LEU A 90 -0.51 -9.24 2.58
CA LEU A 90 -1.96 -9.07 2.77
C LEU A 90 -2.70 -10.43 2.76
N ASN A 91 -2.29 -11.36 1.90
CA ASN A 91 -2.89 -12.69 1.81
C ASN A 91 -2.61 -13.54 3.07
N SER A 92 -1.45 -13.37 3.71
CA SER A 92 -1.14 -14.01 4.99
C SER A 92 -2.04 -13.50 6.14
N HIS A 93 -2.70 -12.35 5.99
CA HIS A 93 -3.58 -11.76 6.99
C HIS A 93 -5.04 -11.77 6.54
N SER A 94 -5.57 -12.94 6.15
CA SER A 94 -6.85 -13.16 5.46
C SER A 94 -8.14 -12.68 6.15
N GLY A 95 -8.06 -12.02 7.31
CA GLY A 95 -9.17 -11.42 8.04
C GLY A 95 -9.18 -9.89 8.12
N PHE A 96 -8.23 -9.22 7.45
CA PHE A 96 -8.08 -7.78 7.60
C PHE A 96 -9.26 -6.99 7.00
N ASP A 97 -9.71 -5.95 7.72
CA ASP A 97 -10.71 -5.03 7.16
C ASP A 97 -10.05 -4.16 6.08
N ARG A 98 -10.65 -4.14 4.90
CA ARG A 98 -10.23 -3.26 3.79
C ARG A 98 -10.37 -1.78 4.14
N HIS A 99 -11.19 -1.41 5.13
CA HIS A 99 -11.25 -0.05 5.65
C HIS A 99 -9.96 0.35 6.37
N ASP A 100 -9.23 -0.60 6.95
CA ASP A 100 -7.95 -0.38 7.61
C ASP A 100 -6.75 -0.53 6.66
N LEU A 101 -6.99 -0.72 5.35
CA LEU A 101 -5.92 -0.86 4.35
C LEU A 101 -4.82 0.21 4.45
N PRO A 102 -5.10 1.50 4.70
CA PRO A 102 -4.04 2.48 4.93
C PRO A 102 -3.07 2.08 6.05
N GLY A 103 -3.57 1.61 7.19
CA GLY A 103 -2.73 1.15 8.31
C GLY A 103 -1.92 -0.11 7.98
N TRP A 104 -2.47 -1.02 7.17
CA TRP A 104 -1.72 -2.17 6.67
C TRP A 104 -0.60 -1.77 5.71
N LEU A 105 -0.81 -0.75 4.88
CA LEU A 105 0.23 -0.20 4.00
C LEU A 105 1.32 0.53 4.80
N GLU A 106 0.96 1.26 5.86
CA GLU A 106 1.92 1.87 6.78
C GLU A 106 2.76 0.82 7.52
N LEU A 107 2.14 -0.26 8.00
CA LEU A 107 2.85 -1.36 8.64
C LEU A 107 3.79 -2.07 7.64
N PHE A 108 3.34 -2.28 6.41
CA PHE A 108 4.18 -2.84 5.36
C PHE A 108 5.37 -1.91 5.02
N HIS A 109 5.12 -0.60 4.92
CA HIS A 109 6.19 0.39 4.74
C HIS A 109 7.20 0.36 5.90
N ALA A 110 6.74 0.27 7.15
CA ALA A 110 7.62 0.12 8.31
C ALA A 110 8.50 -1.13 8.25
N MET A 111 7.98 -2.20 7.65
CA MET A 111 8.73 -3.44 7.45
C MET A 111 9.82 -3.27 6.39
N MET A 112 9.48 -2.68 5.24
CA MET A 112 10.36 -2.56 4.07
C MET A 112 11.37 -1.42 4.19
N ASP A 113 10.90 -0.22 4.53
CA ASP A 113 11.67 1.04 4.50
C ASP A 113 11.84 1.68 5.89
N GLY A 114 11.39 1.00 6.95
CA GLY A 114 11.60 1.45 8.32
C GLY A 114 13.06 1.32 8.78
N PRO A 115 13.38 1.85 9.97
CA PRO A 115 14.74 1.84 10.53
C PRO A 115 15.40 0.45 10.52
N ALA A 116 16.70 0.33 10.27
CA ALA A 116 17.32 -1.01 10.24
C ALA A 116 17.24 -1.71 11.61
N ASP A 117 17.28 -0.95 12.70
CA ASP A 117 17.17 -1.47 14.05
C ASP A 117 15.73 -1.92 14.40
N LYS A 118 15.65 -3.10 15.04
CA LYS A 118 14.36 -3.73 15.35
C LYS A 118 13.58 -2.98 16.44
N ILE A 119 14.29 -2.38 17.41
CA ILE A 119 13.66 -1.62 18.49
C ILE A 119 13.13 -0.30 17.94
N GLU A 120 13.89 0.36 17.08
CA GLU A 120 13.43 1.56 16.38
C GLU A 120 12.20 1.28 15.49
N LYS A 121 12.18 0.15 14.76
CA LYS A 121 10.97 -0.29 14.03
C LYS A 121 9.78 -0.46 14.97
N ALA A 122 9.97 -1.16 16.09
CA ALA A 122 8.92 -1.39 17.06
C ALA A 122 8.40 -0.08 17.67
N ALA A 123 9.30 0.82 18.06
CA ALA A 123 8.98 2.14 18.58
C ALA A 123 8.20 2.99 17.56
N MET A 124 8.57 2.92 16.27
CA MET A 124 7.84 3.61 15.20
C MET A 124 6.41 3.08 15.06
N VAL A 125 6.21 1.76 15.01
CA VAL A 125 4.88 1.14 14.90
C VAL A 125 4.03 1.46 16.12
N LEU A 126 4.59 1.34 17.32
CA LEU A 126 3.92 1.70 18.58
C LEU A 126 3.56 3.19 18.61
N GLY A 127 4.47 4.06 18.18
CA GLY A 127 4.23 5.50 18.07
C GLY A 127 3.05 5.82 17.15
N CYS A 128 2.96 5.14 15.99
CA CYS A 128 1.80 5.27 15.09
C CYS A 128 0.51 4.77 15.74
N ALA A 129 0.53 3.60 16.40
CA ALA A 129 -0.63 3.04 17.08
C ALA A 129 -1.15 3.97 18.20
N MET A 130 -0.25 4.57 18.98
CA MET A 130 -0.60 5.47 20.08
C MET A 130 -1.15 6.83 19.60
N ARG A 131 -0.88 7.26 18.36
CA ARG A 131 -1.45 8.48 17.76
C ARG A 131 -2.92 8.33 17.35
N VAL A 132 -3.42 7.10 17.23
CA VAL A 132 -4.82 6.81 16.91
C VAL A 132 -5.45 6.11 18.12
N PRO A 133 -5.92 6.85 19.13
CA PRO A 133 -6.53 6.25 20.32
C PRO A 133 -7.89 5.67 19.95
N LYS A 134 -7.91 4.41 19.52
CA LYS A 134 -9.11 3.58 19.54
C LYS A 134 -9.07 2.77 20.84
N THR A 135 -9.84 3.20 21.83
CA THR A 135 -10.01 2.45 23.07
C THR A 135 -11.02 1.34 22.82
N LEU A 136 -10.61 0.10 23.04
CA LEU A 136 -11.50 -1.05 22.99
C LEU A 136 -11.82 -1.43 24.43
N SER A 137 -13.10 -1.50 24.83
CA SER A 137 -13.40 -1.94 26.19
C SER A 137 -13.24 -3.45 26.33
N ASP A 138 -12.72 -3.90 27.47
CA ASP A 138 -12.56 -5.35 27.76
C ASP A 138 -13.88 -6.11 27.60
N ARG A 139 -15.00 -5.46 27.92
CA ARG A 139 -16.34 -6.04 27.79
C ARG A 139 -16.78 -6.18 26.33
N GLU A 140 -16.39 -5.29 25.44
CA GLU A 140 -16.70 -5.41 24.01
C GLU A 140 -15.84 -6.48 23.33
N PHE A 141 -14.58 -6.64 23.76
CA PHE A 141 -13.68 -7.65 23.20
C PHE A 141 -13.96 -9.06 23.73
N PHE A 142 -14.11 -9.21 25.05
CA PHE A 142 -14.26 -10.51 25.72
C PHE A 142 -15.71 -10.84 26.11
N GLY A 143 -16.66 -9.90 25.99
CA GLY A 143 -18.06 -10.13 26.34
C GLY A 143 -18.87 -10.90 25.29
N ILE A 144 -18.26 -11.30 24.17
CA ILE A 144 -18.91 -12.14 23.16
C ILE A 144 -18.92 -13.59 23.67
N LYS A 145 -20.07 -14.07 24.15
CA LYS A 145 -20.24 -15.48 24.51
C LYS A 145 -20.08 -16.35 23.26
N PRO A 146 -19.36 -17.49 23.33
CA PRO A 146 -19.21 -18.38 22.19
C PRO A 146 -20.56 -19.05 21.91
N SER A 147 -21.32 -18.55 20.94
CA SER A 147 -22.43 -19.32 20.39
C SER A 147 -21.85 -20.50 19.61
N SER A 148 -22.30 -21.70 19.93
CA SER A 148 -21.79 -23.02 19.51
C SER A 148 -21.97 -23.35 18.02
N LYS A 149 -21.52 -22.47 17.11
CA LYS A 149 -21.40 -22.76 15.68
C LYS A 149 -20.19 -22.05 15.06
N GLY A 150 -19.07 -22.78 14.99
CA GLY A 150 -17.95 -22.56 14.06
C GLY A 150 -17.15 -21.28 14.27
N TRP A 151 -15.85 -21.42 14.54
CA TRP A 151 -14.88 -20.33 14.56
C TRP A 151 -14.79 -19.70 13.16
N ARG A 152 -15.68 -18.77 12.85
CA ARG A 152 -15.47 -17.78 11.80
C ARG A 152 -15.01 -16.52 12.52
N PHE A 153 -13.76 -16.14 12.32
CA PHE A 153 -13.33 -14.75 12.50
C PHE A 153 -14.20 -13.88 11.59
N ARG A 154 -15.38 -13.50 12.07
CA ARG A 154 -16.18 -12.45 11.44
C ARG A 154 -15.47 -11.16 11.84
N SER A 155 -14.86 -10.53 10.84
CA SER A 155 -14.30 -9.18 10.88
C SER A 155 -15.16 -8.31 11.80
N ILE A 156 -14.62 -7.95 12.98
CA ILE A 156 -15.26 -7.03 13.93
C ILE A 156 -15.03 -5.63 13.37
N CYS A 157 -15.81 -5.31 12.35
CA CYS A 157 -16.08 -3.95 11.91
C CYS A 157 -17.53 -3.91 11.44
N THR A 158 -18.44 -3.99 12.41
CA THR A 158 -19.79 -3.48 12.21
C THR A 158 -19.99 -2.28 13.12
N LEU A 159 -19.71 -1.12 12.54
CA LEU A 159 -20.14 0.18 13.03
C LEU A 159 -21.67 0.18 13.11
N ARG A 160 -22.23 0.29 14.32
CA ARG A 160 -23.53 0.93 14.51
C ARG A 160 -23.28 2.29 15.16
N LYS A 161 -23.65 3.35 14.44
CA LYS A 161 -23.93 4.64 15.05
C LYS A 161 -25.27 4.56 15.77
N GLY A 162 -25.31 5.09 16.99
CA GLY A 162 -26.47 5.20 17.86
C GLY A 162 -25.97 5.59 19.24
#